data_AF-A0A8T6S7N1-F1
#
_entry.id   AF-A0A8T6S7N1-F1
#
_cell.length_a   1.000
_cell.length_b   1.000
_cell.length_c   1.000
_cell.angle_alpha   90.00
_cell.angle_beta   90.00
_cell.angle_gamma   90.00
#
_symmetry.space_group_name_H-M   'P 1'
#
loop_
_entity.id
_entity.type
_entity.pdbx_description
1 polymer ?
#
loop_
_entity_poly.entity_id
_entity_poly.type
_entity_poly.pdbx_seq_one_letter_code
_entity_poly.pdbx_strand_id
1 'polypeptide(L)' 'MTEKKSWTQKETELLRRLYEQGVSVHDIAEKLGRSYASVRSKAQRLGLHRRQEEAADTIQPLKPAEESLG' A
#
# COMPACT_ATOMS: atom_id res chain seq x y z
N MET A 1 18.70 -0.95 14.89
CA MET A 1 18.98 -0.92 13.45
C MET A 1 17.67 -1.25 12.75
N THR A 2 16.93 -0.25 12.26
CA THR A 2 15.60 -0.49 11.70
C THR A 2 15.77 -0.92 10.25
N GLU A 3 15.82 -2.23 9.99
CA GLU A 3 15.85 -2.77 8.64
C GLU A 3 14.65 -2.20 7.85
N LYS A 4 14.96 -1.28 6.93
CA LYS A 4 14.05 -0.81 5.88
C LYS A 4 13.69 -2.03 5.04
N LYS A 5 12.69 -2.80 5.48
CA LYS A 5 12.28 -4.03 4.81
C LYS A 5 11.63 -3.62 3.48
N SER A 6 12.44 -3.61 2.43
CA SER A 6 12.04 -3.35 1.05
C SER A 6 10.85 -4.23 0.68
N TRP A 7 9.86 -3.66 -0.02
CA TRP A 7 8.75 -4.43 -0.55
C TRP A 7 9.29 -5.45 -1.54
N THR A 8 9.17 -6.74 -1.21
CA THR A 8 9.51 -7.80 -2.15
C THR A 8 8.51 -7.87 -3.30
N GLN A 9 8.90 -8.50 -4.42
CA GLN A 9 7.97 -8.76 -5.52
C GLN A 9 6.77 -9.59 -5.05
N LYS A 10 7.00 -10.58 -4.16
CA LYS A 10 5.93 -11.40 -3.57
C LYS A 10 4.93 -10.56 -2.77
N GLU A 11 5.39 -9.67 -1.90
CA GLU A 11 4.50 -8.78 -1.13
C GLU A 11 3.72 -7.82 -2.04
N THR A 12 4.37 -7.31 -3.08
CA THR A 12 3.75 -6.40 -4.06
C THR A 12 2.66 -7.11 -4.87
N GLU A 13 2.93 -8.33 -5.34
CA GLU A 13 1.96 -9.14 -6.07
C GLU A 13 0.78 -9.54 -5.17
N LEU A 14 1.05 -9.94 -3.92
CA LEU A 14 0.01 -10.28 -2.95
C LEU A 14 -0.88 -9.08 -2.65
N LEU A 15 -0.29 -7.90 -2.42
CA LEU A 15 -1.03 -6.66 -2.22
C LEU A 15 -1.96 -6.39 -3.40
N ARG A 16 -1.43 -6.47 -4.63
CA ARG A 16 -2.23 -6.27 -5.85
C ARG A 16 -3.37 -7.28 -5.95
N ARG A 17 -3.10 -8.57 -5.80
CA ARG A 17 -4.13 -9.62 -5.87
C ARG A 17 -5.22 -9.46 -4.82
N LEU A 18 -4.86 -9.12 -3.59
CA LEU A 18 -5.84 -8.91 -2.51
C LEU A 18 -6.66 -7.64 -2.77
N TYR A 19 -6.02 -6.59 -3.27
CA TYR A 19 -6.69 -5.34 -3.63
C TYR A 19 -7.69 -5.54 -4.79
N GLU A 20 -7.30 -6.33 -5.81
CA GLU A 20 -8.20 -6.72 -6.93
C GLU A 20 -9.36 -7.61 -6.47
N GLN A 21 -9.17 -8.42 -5.43
CA GLN A 21 -10.24 -9.18 -4.77
C GLN A 21 -11.18 -8.31 -3.91
N GLY A 22 -10.90 -7.01 -3.77
CA GLY A 22 -11.69 -6.12 -2.93
C GLY A 22 -11.44 -6.27 -1.43
N VAL A 23 -10.33 -6.91 -1.05
CA VAL A 23 -9.90 -7.00 0.34
C VAL A 23 -9.50 -5.62 0.84
N SER A 24 -9.92 -5.26 2.05
CA SER A 24 -9.60 -3.98 2.67
C SER A 24 -8.10 -3.87 2.98
N VAL A 25 -7.54 -2.66 2.84
CA VAL A 25 -6.12 -2.39 3.11
C VAL A 25 -5.71 -2.81 4.53
N HIS A 26 -6.63 -2.74 5.51
CA HIS A 26 -6.40 -3.24 6.87
C HIS A 26 -6.10 -4.74 6.90
N ASP A 27 -6.96 -5.56 6.29
CA ASP A 27 -6.81 -7.01 6.25
C ASP A 27 -5.56 -7.42 5.43
N ILE A 28 -5.26 -6.69 4.35
CA ILE A 28 -4.01 -6.83 3.59
C ILE A 28 -2.79 -6.53 4.48
N ALA A 29 -2.87 -5.50 5.32
CA ALA A 29 -1.81 -5.13 6.23
C ALA A 29 -1.57 -6.20 7.30
N GLU A 30 -2.62 -6.77 7.86
CA GLU A 30 -2.51 -7.91 8.79
C GLU A 30 -1.92 -9.14 8.11
N LYS A 31 -2.37 -9.49 6.90
CA LYS A 31 -1.82 -10.63 6.13
C LYS A 31 -0.34 -10.45 5.77
N LEU A 32 0.08 -9.22 5.47
CA LEU A 32 1.47 -8.90 5.14
C LEU A 32 2.34 -8.66 6.39
N GLY A 33 1.74 -8.56 7.58
CA GLY A 33 2.45 -8.15 8.79
C GLY A 33 3.07 -6.74 8.67
N ARG A 34 2.40 -5.85 7.93
CA ARG A 34 2.85 -4.47 7.68
C ARG A 34 1.87 -3.49 8.29
N SER A 35 2.33 -2.26 8.54
CA SER A 35 1.43 -1.19 8.97
C SER A 35 0.49 -0.77 7.85
N TYR A 36 -0.76 -0.48 8.19
CA TYR A 36 -1.78 0.04 7.28
C TYR A 36 -1.26 1.19 6.40
N ALA A 37 -0.57 2.16 7.00
CA ALA A 37 -0.01 3.31 6.29
C ALA A 37 1.01 2.91 5.20
N SER A 38 1.83 1.89 5.45
CA SER A 38 2.79 1.38 4.47
C SER A 38 2.10 0.69 3.29
N VAL A 39 1.06 -0.11 3.57
CA VAL A 39 0.27 -0.80 2.54
C VAL A 39 -0.49 0.20 1.69
N ARG A 40 -1.16 1.17 2.31
CA ARG A 40 -1.86 2.27 1.61
C ARG A 40 -0.92 3.05 0.71
N SER A 41 0.23 3.48 1.24
CA SER A 41 1.23 4.23 0.47
C SER A 41 1.77 3.41 -0.69
N LYS A 42 2.00 2.11 -0.49
CA LYS A 42 2.44 1.21 -1.56
C LYS A 42 1.36 1.03 -2.63
N ALA A 43 0.11 0.82 -2.24
CA ALA A 43 -1.02 0.69 -3.16
C ALA A 43 -1.18 1.94 -4.05
N GLN A 44 -1.06 3.13 -3.44
CA GLN A 44 -1.08 4.39 -4.19
C GLN A 44 0.10 4.53 -5.15
N ARG A 45 1.32 4.17 -4.73
CA ARG A 45 2.50 4.14 -5.61
C ARG A 45 2.37 3.13 -6.76
N LEU A 46 1.58 2.09 -6.59
CA LEU A 46 1.27 1.11 -7.63
C LEU A 46 0.10 1.54 -8.53
N GLY A 47 -0.53 2.69 -8.28
CA GLY A 47 -1.71 3.12 -9.02
C GLY A 47 -2.94 2.24 -8.78
N LEU A 48 -2.96 1.49 -7.67
CA LEU A 48 -4.13 0.68 -7.28
C LEU A 48 -5.18 1.61 -6.69
N HIS A 49 -5.97 2.19 -7.59
CA HIS A 49 -7.11 3.03 -7.24
C HIS A 49 -8.34 2.15 -7.30
N ARG A 50 -8.95 1.89 -6.14
CA ARG A 50 -10.26 1.24 -6.11
C ARG A 50 -11.20 2.18 -6.86
N ARG A 51 -11.75 1.75 -8.00
CA ARG A 51 -12.95 2.37 -8.60
C ARG A 51 -14.13 2.09 -7.65
N GLN A 52 -14.08 2.66 -6.46
CA GLN A 52 -15.30 2.88 -5.69
C GLN A 52 -15.75 4.25 -6.12
N GLU A 53 -16.70 4.23 -7.04
CA GLU A 53 -17.70 5.28 -7.08
C GLU A 53 -18.22 5.44 -5.64
N GLU A 54 -18.05 6.64 -5.11
CA GLU A 54 -18.61 7.16 -3.86
C GLU A 54 -17.98 6.71 -2.51
N ALA A 55 -17.79 7.73 -1.67
CA ALA A 55 -17.52 7.74 -0.23
C ALA A 55 -16.07 7.48 0.27
N ALA A 56 -15.32 8.59 0.29
CA ALA A 56 -14.67 9.12 1.48
C ALA A 56 -13.56 8.30 2.18
N ASP A 57 -12.38 8.22 1.57
CA ASP A 57 -11.14 8.34 2.34
C ASP A 57 -10.19 9.25 1.57
N THR A 58 -10.20 10.52 1.95
CA THR A 58 -9.35 11.60 1.46
C THR A 58 -7.97 11.10 1.04
N ILE A 59 -7.73 11.10 -0.28
CA ILE A 59 -6.38 11.02 -0.82
C ILE A 59 -5.68 12.31 -0.41
N GLN A 60 -5.03 12.26 0.75
CA GLN A 60 -4.02 13.25 1.08
C GLN A 60 -2.92 13.15 0.01
N PRO A 61 -2.53 14.26 -0.63
CA PRO A 61 -1.45 14.27 -1.60
C PRO A 61 -0.17 13.90 -0.86
N LEU A 62 0.22 12.63 -0.93
CA LEU A 62 1.49 12.16 -0.43
C LEU A 62 2.54 12.66 -1.41
N LYS A 63 3.16 13.77 -1.00
CA LYS A 63 4.39 14.36 -1.53
C LYS A 63 5.34 13.28 -2.07
N PRO A 64 6.11 13.57 -3.14
CA PRO A 64 7.04 12.60 -3.68
C PRO A 64 8.02 12.21 -2.57
N ALA A 65 7.92 10.97 -2.08
CA ALA A 65 8.93 10.39 -1.22
C ALA A 65 10.10 9.94 -2.11
N GLU A 66 10.72 10.94 -2.73
CA GLU A 66 12.10 10.93 -3.17
C GLU A 66 12.92 11.36 -1.96
N GLU A 67 13.22 10.43 -1.06
CA GLU A 67 14.32 10.63 -0.13
C GLU A 67 14.80 9.32 0.48
N SER A 68 16.13 9.17 0.46
CA SER A 68 16.95 8.31 1.30
C SER A 68 17.17 6.86 0.83
N LEU A 69 18.09 6.72 -0.12
CA LEU A 69 19.20 5.77 0.04
C LEU A 69 20.47 6.30 -0.64
N GLY A 70 21.30 6.94 0.18
CA GLY A 70 22.75 6.79 0.09
C GLY A 70 23.19 5.54 0.83
#